data_AF-A0A1B6J1V6-F1
#
_entry.id   AF-A0A1B6J1V6-F1
#
_cell.length_a   1.000
_cell.length_b   1.000
_cell.length_c   1.000
_cell.angle_alpha   90.00
_cell.angle_beta   90.00
_cell.angle_gamma   90.00
#
_symmetry.space_group_name_H-M   'P 1'
#
loop_
_entity.id
_entity.type
_entity.pdbx_description
1 polymer ?
#
loop_
_entity_poly.entity_id
_entity_poly.type
_entity_poly.pdbx_seq_one_letter_code
_entity_poly.pdbx_strand_id
1 'polypeptide(L)'
;MVSYCFFFMCFSILKEGISKNAPKKVCKTCEDIITLGESINDRIKSPSGLSEDFIEDIQICYESIEKIMDGIKVNNTICIHDFFKIKSTGGPAHLLLYPVSAAPLATFYEWDSFTTWQFRGLMKYTWVLWQDMEDYITEHHICNPSS
;
A
#
# COMPACT_ATOMS: atom_id res chain seq x y z
N MET A 1 -22.99 16.73 -1.62
CA MET A 1 -21.56 16.81 -1.99
C MET A 1 -20.80 17.64 -0.95
N VAL A 2 -20.51 17.08 0.23
CA VAL A 2 -19.55 17.65 1.20
C VAL A 2 -19.03 16.46 2.02
N SER A 3 -18.04 15.71 1.53
CA SER A 3 -17.47 14.59 2.32
C SER A 3 -16.05 14.20 1.95
N TYR A 4 -15.33 15.01 1.17
CA TYR A 4 -13.92 14.76 0.84
C TYR A 4 -12.96 15.65 1.65
N CYS A 5 -13.38 16.85 2.06
CA CYS A 5 -12.49 17.79 2.77
C CYS A 5 -12.18 17.41 4.23
N PHE A 6 -13.09 16.72 4.92
CA PHE A 6 -12.85 16.30 6.31
C PHE A 6 -11.89 15.10 6.40
N PHE A 7 -11.85 14.24 5.37
CA PHE A 7 -11.01 13.04 5.35
C PHE A 7 -9.52 13.36 5.15
N PHE A 8 -9.19 14.35 4.30
CA PHE A 8 -7.81 14.83 4.15
C PHE A 8 -7.24 15.42 5.44
N MET A 9 -8.06 16.08 6.26
CA MET A 9 -7.59 16.67 7.53
C MET A 9 -7.18 15.62 8.57
N CYS A 10 -7.91 14.51 8.70
CA CYS A 10 -7.52 13.45 9.63
C CYS A 10 -6.25 12.71 9.21
N PHE A 11 -6.02 12.55 7.91
CA PHE A 11 -4.81 11.89 7.39
C PHE A 11 -3.55 12.75 7.60
N SER A 12 -3.66 14.07 7.46
CA SER A 12 -2.57 15.02 7.75
C SER A 12 -2.19 15.02 9.23
N ILE A 13 -3.15 14.91 10.15
CA ILE A 13 -2.89 14.84 11.59
C ILE A 13 -2.21 13.51 11.96
N LEU A 14 -2.53 12.41 11.28
CA LEU A 14 -1.86 11.12 11.51
C LEU A 14 -0.39 11.13 11.03
N LYS A 15 -0.06 11.91 10.00
CA LYS A 15 1.31 12.06 9.47
C LYS A 15 2.28 12.71 10.47
N GLU A 16 1.79 13.53 11.41
CA GLU A 16 2.62 14.24 12.37
C GLU A 16 2.95 13.45 13.66
N GLY A 17 2.27 12.31 13.90
CA GLY A 17 2.38 11.56 15.16
C GLY A 17 3.39 10.41 15.19
N ILE A 18 3.95 9.98 14.06
CA ILE A 18 4.84 8.79 14.00
C ILE A 18 6.31 9.22 14.17
N SER A 19 6.79 9.05 15.40
CA SER A 19 8.18 8.92 15.88
C SER A 19 9.31 9.31 14.92
N LYS A 20 10.02 10.41 15.26
CA LYS A 20 11.09 11.02 14.46
C LYS A 20 12.46 10.31 14.49
N ASN A 21 12.63 9.09 15.01
CA ASN A 21 13.98 8.55 15.27
C ASN A 21 14.28 7.07 14.93
N ALA A 22 13.47 6.41 14.10
CA ALA A 22 13.89 5.13 13.49
C ALA A 22 14.11 5.32 11.98
N PRO A 23 15.15 4.72 11.36
CA PRO A 23 15.25 4.69 9.92
C PRO A 23 14.03 3.92 9.39
N LYS A 24 13.03 4.65 8.87
CA LYS A 24 11.88 4.04 8.20
C LYS A 24 12.41 3.09 7.13
N LYS A 25 11.93 1.85 7.13
CA LYS A 25 12.23 0.92 6.04
C LYS A 25 11.59 1.51 4.77
N VAL A 26 12.39 1.73 3.73
CA VAL A 26 11.92 2.33 2.47
C VAL A 26 12.15 1.31 1.37
N CYS A 27 11.11 0.94 0.63
CA CYS A 27 11.29 0.21 -0.63
C CYS A 27 11.98 1.14 -1.62
N LYS A 28 13.13 0.72 -2.13
CA LYS A 28 13.93 1.51 -3.08
C LYS A 28 13.69 1.06 -4.51
N THR A 29 13.29 -0.20 -4.71
CA THR A 29 13.05 -0.79 -6.03
C THR A 29 11.68 -1.45 -6.13
N CYS A 30 11.25 -1.75 -7.35
CA CYS A 30 10.02 -2.51 -7.58
C CYS A 30 10.11 -3.95 -7.04
N GLU A 31 11.30 -4.58 -7.02
CA GLU A 31 11.51 -5.89 -6.39
C GLU A 31 11.26 -5.84 -4.87
N ASP A 32 11.66 -4.76 -4.22
CA ASP A 32 11.39 -4.57 -2.78
C ASP A 32 9.88 -4.53 -2.52
N ILE A 33 9.11 -3.88 -3.40
CA ILE A 33 7.65 -3.77 -3.27
C ILE A 33 6.99 -5.12 -3.48
N ILE A 34 7.42 -5.89 -4.49
CA ILE A 34 6.90 -7.24 -4.77
C ILE A 34 7.15 -8.15 -3.57
N THR A 35 8.41 -8.20 -3.09
CA THR A 35 8.82 -9.02 -1.95
C THR A 35 8.08 -8.62 -0.67
N LEU A 36 7.91 -7.30 -0.44
CA LEU A 36 7.15 -6.80 0.70
C LEU A 36 5.67 -7.19 0.60
N GLY A 37 5.08 -7.10 -0.58
CA GLY A 37 3.70 -7.51 -0.83
C GLY A 37 3.47 -9.00 -0.57
N GLU A 38 4.43 -9.86 -0.91
CA GLU A 38 4.41 -11.29 -0.61
C GLU A 38 4.52 -11.54 0.90
N SER A 39 5.47 -10.88 1.57
CA SER A 39 5.62 -10.96 3.04
C SER A 39 4.33 -10.57 3.77
N ILE A 40 3.67 -9.49 3.36
CA ILE A 40 2.39 -9.06 3.93
C ILE A 40 1.31 -10.13 3.68
N ASN A 41 1.19 -10.64 2.45
CA ASN A 41 0.24 -11.71 2.10
C ASN A 41 0.41 -12.93 3.00
N ASP A 42 1.65 -13.34 3.26
CA ASP A 42 1.95 -14.52 4.06
C ASP A 42 1.60 -14.29 5.53
N ARG A 43 1.88 -13.09 6.07
CA ARG A 43 1.48 -12.70 7.42
C ARG A 43 -0.04 -12.56 7.59
N ILE A 44 -0.77 -12.17 6.54
CA ILE A 44 -2.25 -12.18 6.56
C ILE A 44 -2.77 -13.62 6.69
N LYS A 45 -2.19 -14.58 5.95
CA LYS A 45 -2.63 -15.98 5.94
C LYS A 45 -2.17 -16.75 7.19
N SER A 46 -0.96 -16.47 7.66
CA SER A 46 -0.32 -17.11 8.79
C SER A 46 0.34 -16.04 9.68
N PRO A 47 -0.43 -15.45 10.61
CA PRO A 47 0.05 -14.36 11.46
C PRO A 47 1.33 -14.71 12.21
N SER A 48 2.30 -13.78 12.18
CA SER A 48 3.64 -13.95 12.76
C SER A 48 4.35 -12.62 12.96
N GLY A 49 5.39 -12.60 13.80
CA GLY A 49 6.19 -11.40 14.09
C GLY A 49 5.46 -10.38 14.96
N LEU A 50 5.95 -9.14 14.97
CA LEU A 50 5.38 -8.04 15.76
C LEU A 50 4.27 -7.30 15.00
N SER A 51 3.26 -6.85 15.74
CA SER A 51 2.14 -6.05 15.22
C SER A 51 2.61 -4.76 14.54
N GLU A 52 3.50 -4.02 15.20
CA GLU A 52 4.00 -2.73 14.73
C GLU A 52 4.72 -2.88 13.39
N ASP A 53 5.64 -3.86 13.28
CA ASP A 53 6.33 -4.19 12.03
C ASP A 53 5.35 -4.56 10.90
N PHE A 54 4.25 -5.23 11.24
CA PHE A 54 3.25 -5.62 10.24
C PHE A 54 2.51 -4.41 9.67
N ILE A 55 2.06 -3.52 10.56
CA ILE A 55 1.38 -2.29 10.15
C ILE A 55 2.34 -1.37 9.39
N GLU A 56 3.60 -1.27 9.83
CA GLU A 56 4.63 -0.50 9.14
C GLU A 56 4.90 -1.05 7.74
N ASP A 57 5.03 -2.37 7.58
CA ASP A 57 5.23 -3.01 6.27
C ASP A 57 4.08 -2.66 5.30
N ILE A 58 2.82 -2.71 5.75
CA ILE A 58 1.66 -2.34 4.92
C ILE A 58 1.71 -0.86 4.55
N GLN A 59 2.07 0.01 5.51
CA GLN A 59 2.19 1.45 5.27
C GLN A 59 3.31 1.74 4.25
N ILE A 60 4.47 1.09 4.37
CA ILE A 60 5.58 1.25 3.42
C ILE A 60 5.17 0.81 2.02
N CYS A 61 4.43 -0.30 1.91
CA CYS A 61 3.92 -0.76 0.62
C CYS A 61 2.97 0.27 0.01
N TYR A 62 2.01 0.79 0.79
CA TYR A 62 1.12 1.89 0.38
C TYR A 62 1.90 3.12 -0.13
N GLU A 63 2.82 3.66 0.68
CA GLU A 63 3.60 4.86 0.35
C GLU A 63 4.48 4.66 -0.89
N SER A 64 4.94 3.42 -1.12
CA SER A 64 5.76 3.09 -2.29
C SER A 64 4.93 3.03 -3.56
N ILE A 65 3.72 2.46 -3.50
CA ILE A 65 2.77 2.46 -4.62
C ILE A 65 2.31 3.91 -4.92
N GLU A 66 2.08 4.73 -3.89
CA GLU A 66 1.69 6.14 -4.04
C GLU A 66 2.76 6.93 -4.81
N LYS A 67 4.04 6.73 -4.46
CA LYS A 67 5.16 7.33 -5.20
C LYS A 67 5.23 6.91 -6.66
N ILE A 68 4.90 5.64 -6.96
CA ILE A 68 4.85 5.17 -8.35
C ILE A 68 3.74 5.91 -9.10
N MET A 69 2.55 6.03 -8.52
CA MET A 69 1.43 6.76 -9.13
C MET A 69 1.78 8.23 -9.40
N ASP A 70 2.40 8.91 -8.42
CA ASP A 70 2.84 10.30 -8.61
C ASP A 70 3.87 10.42 -9.74
N GLY A 71 4.79 9.45 -9.85
CA GLY A 71 5.74 9.36 -10.95
C GLY A 71 5.08 9.14 -12.31
N ILE A 72 4.06 8.26 -12.38
CA ILE A 72 3.28 8.01 -13.61
C ILE A 72 2.58 9.28 -14.08
N LYS A 73 1.95 10.04 -13.16
CA LYS A 73 1.25 11.29 -13.48
C LYS A 73 2.15 12.37 -14.08
N VAL A 74 3.46 12.32 -13.82
CA VAL A 74 4.45 13.22 -14.43
C VAL A 74 5.25 12.56 -15.55
N ASN A 75 4.75 11.44 -16.09
CA ASN A 75 5.35 10.69 -17.19
C ASN A 75 6.79 10.21 -16.92
N ASN A 76 7.09 9.85 -15.66
CA ASN A 76 8.38 9.26 -15.30
C ASN A 76 8.46 7.81 -15.81
N THR A 77 9.36 7.56 -16.77
CA THR A 77 9.52 6.26 -17.42
C THR A 77 9.91 5.14 -16.45
N ILE A 78 10.67 5.44 -15.38
CA ILE A 78 11.06 4.46 -14.36
C ILE A 78 9.82 4.01 -13.60
N CYS A 79 8.97 4.94 -13.17
CA CYS A 79 7.74 4.61 -12.44
C CYS A 79 6.73 3.86 -13.32
N ILE A 80 6.61 4.23 -14.60
CA ILE A 80 5.77 3.49 -15.56
C ILE A 80 6.28 2.06 -15.71
N HIS A 81 7.59 1.87 -15.90
CA HIS A 81 8.21 0.54 -15.97
C HIS A 81 7.97 -0.27 -14.69
N ASP A 82 8.20 0.33 -13.52
CA ASP A 82 7.99 -0.33 -12.23
C ASP A 82 6.54 -0.77 -12.02
N PHE A 83 5.57 0.07 -12.42
CA PHE A 83 4.17 -0.31 -12.41
C PHE A 83 3.91 -1.53 -13.29
N PHE A 84 4.37 -1.54 -14.54
CA PHE A 84 4.15 -2.69 -15.43
C PHE A 84 4.82 -3.96 -14.93
N LYS A 85 5.96 -3.83 -14.25
CA LYS A 85 6.65 -4.95 -13.63
C LYS A 85 5.91 -5.51 -12.42
N ILE A 86 5.34 -4.66 -11.57
CA ILE A 86 4.48 -5.13 -10.46
C ILE A 86 3.17 -5.70 -11.03
N LYS A 87 2.63 -5.11 -12.08
CA LYS A 87 1.42 -5.61 -12.74
C LYS A 87 1.62 -6.99 -13.36
N SER A 88 2.80 -7.28 -13.92
CA SER A 88 3.09 -8.59 -14.52
C SER A 88 3.14 -9.72 -13.49
N THR A 89 3.32 -9.43 -12.20
CA THR A 89 3.17 -10.41 -11.10
C THR A 89 1.73 -10.57 -10.62
N GLY A 90 0.76 -9.92 -11.26
CA GLY A 90 -0.64 -9.87 -10.82
C GLY A 90 -0.95 -8.73 -9.84
N GLY A 91 -0.01 -7.80 -9.64
CA GLY A 91 -0.13 -6.70 -8.67
C GLY A 91 0.45 -7.06 -7.29
N PRO A 92 0.32 -6.15 -6.31
CA PRO A 92 0.81 -6.40 -4.95
C PRO A 92 0.07 -7.59 -4.30
N ALA A 93 0.81 -8.64 -3.93
CA ALA A 93 0.19 -9.93 -3.54
C ALA A 93 -0.83 -9.84 -2.40
N HIS A 94 -0.59 -9.00 -1.39
CA HIS A 94 -1.52 -8.80 -0.27
C HIS A 94 -2.89 -8.24 -0.69
N LEU A 95 -2.97 -7.54 -1.83
CA LEU A 95 -4.21 -7.01 -2.39
C LEU A 95 -5.09 -8.10 -3.00
N LEU A 96 -4.53 -9.24 -3.42
CA LEU A 96 -5.30 -10.39 -3.93
C LEU A 96 -6.25 -10.99 -2.89
N LEU A 97 -6.03 -10.68 -1.61
CA LEU A 97 -6.87 -11.10 -0.49
C LEU A 97 -7.98 -10.09 -0.15
N TYR A 98 -8.01 -8.92 -0.82
CA TYR A 98 -8.98 -7.87 -0.51
C TYR A 98 -10.40 -8.26 -0.98
N PRO A 99 -11.45 -8.10 -0.15
CA PRO A 99 -11.43 -7.59 1.22
C PRO A 99 -10.92 -8.60 2.25
N VAL A 100 -9.98 -8.18 3.10
CA VAL A 100 -9.40 -9.03 4.16
C VAL A 100 -10.15 -8.87 5.47
N SER A 101 -10.53 -9.99 6.09
CA SER A 101 -11.06 -9.97 7.46
C SER A 101 -9.94 -9.64 8.45
N ALA A 102 -10.12 -8.57 9.23
CA ALA A 102 -9.17 -8.20 10.28
C ALA A 102 -9.30 -9.08 11.54
N ALA A 103 -10.39 -9.85 11.71
CA ALA A 103 -10.66 -10.54 12.97
C ALA A 103 -9.57 -11.55 13.38
N PRO A 104 -9.06 -12.42 12.49
CA PRO A 104 -7.99 -13.36 12.86
C PRO A 104 -6.70 -12.65 13.29
N LEU A 105 -6.37 -11.55 12.59
CA LEU A 105 -5.20 -10.73 12.87
C LEU A 105 -5.35 -9.98 14.19
N ALA A 106 -6.54 -9.42 14.44
CA ALA A 106 -6.83 -8.71 15.67
C ALA A 106 -6.78 -9.64 16.89
N THR A 107 -7.23 -10.89 16.76
CA THR A 107 -7.08 -11.89 17.83
C THR A 107 -5.63 -12.26 18.05
N PHE A 108 -4.85 -12.49 17.00
CA PHE A 108 -3.45 -12.91 17.13
C PHE A 108 -2.54 -11.81 17.69
N TYR A 109 -2.65 -10.59 17.17
CA TYR A 109 -1.82 -9.45 17.56
C TYR A 109 -2.39 -8.66 18.74
N GLU A 110 -3.50 -9.12 19.32
CA GLU A 110 -4.24 -8.43 20.39
C GLU A 110 -4.56 -6.96 20.04
N TRP A 111 -5.00 -6.73 18.79
CA TRP A 111 -5.29 -5.38 18.32
C TRP A 111 -6.47 -4.76 19.03
N ASP A 112 -6.30 -3.50 19.40
CA ASP A 112 -7.41 -2.66 19.80
C ASP A 112 -8.23 -2.20 18.57
N SER A 113 -9.28 -1.42 18.86
CA SER A 113 -10.14 -0.86 17.81
C SER A 113 -9.39 0.10 16.88
N PHE A 114 -8.36 0.78 17.36
CA PHE A 114 -7.60 1.75 16.59
C PHE A 114 -6.67 1.05 15.59
N THR A 115 -5.89 0.05 16.02
CA THR A 115 -5.03 -0.73 15.13
C THR A 115 -5.86 -1.52 14.12
N THR A 116 -7.01 -2.07 14.53
CA THR A 116 -7.94 -2.74 13.61
C THR A 116 -8.46 -1.76 12.54
N TRP A 117 -8.80 -0.53 12.95
CA TRP A 117 -9.22 0.52 12.01
C TRP A 117 -8.09 0.93 11.07
N GLN A 118 -6.86 1.10 11.59
CA GLN A 118 -5.68 1.45 10.81
C GLN A 118 -5.38 0.40 9.75
N PHE A 119 -5.35 -0.88 10.12
CA PHE A 119 -5.17 -2.00 9.19
C PHE A 119 -6.21 -1.98 8.06
N ARG A 120 -7.50 -1.86 8.41
CA ARG A 120 -8.59 -1.81 7.42
C ARG A 120 -8.47 -0.60 6.50
N GLY A 121 -8.09 0.55 7.06
CA GLY A 121 -7.84 1.78 6.33
C GLY A 121 -6.73 1.58 5.31
N LEU A 122 -5.55 1.13 5.74
CA LEU A 122 -4.41 0.88 4.87
C LEU A 122 -4.75 -0.11 3.75
N MET A 123 -5.33 -1.27 4.07
CA MET A 123 -5.73 -2.25 3.05
C MET A 123 -6.68 -1.66 2.02
N LYS A 124 -7.68 -0.89 2.45
CA LYS A 124 -8.64 -0.23 1.56
C LYS A 124 -7.97 0.84 0.70
N TYR A 125 -7.13 1.69 1.29
CA TYR A 125 -6.47 2.78 0.56
C TYR A 125 -5.49 2.25 -0.47
N THR A 126 -4.70 1.23 -0.13
CA THR A 126 -3.80 0.58 -1.08
C THR A 126 -4.57 -0.10 -2.22
N TRP A 127 -5.69 -0.76 -1.92
CA TRP A 127 -6.56 -1.36 -2.95
C TRP A 127 -7.11 -0.31 -3.92
N VAL A 128 -7.69 0.78 -3.40
CA VAL A 128 -8.25 1.86 -4.22
C VAL A 128 -7.15 2.52 -5.06
N LEU A 129 -6.01 2.84 -4.44
CA LEU A 129 -4.87 3.42 -5.15
C LEU A 129 -4.40 2.54 -6.31
N TRP A 130 -4.32 1.22 -6.09
CA TRP A 130 -3.93 0.30 -7.15
C TRP A 130 -4.93 0.32 -8.32
N GLN A 131 -6.24 0.30 -8.04
CA GLN A 131 -7.27 0.41 -9.08
C GLN A 131 -7.20 1.75 -9.83
N ASP A 132 -7.04 2.87 -9.11
CA ASP A 132 -6.89 4.20 -9.70
C ASP A 132 -5.67 4.27 -10.64
N MET A 133 -4.58 3.57 -10.33
CA MET A 133 -3.42 3.46 -11.21
C MET A 133 -3.73 2.70 -12.50
N GLU A 134 -4.46 1.58 -12.39
CA GLU A 134 -4.85 0.79 -13.56
C GLU A 134 -5.78 1.56 -14.50
N ASP A 135 -6.75 2.27 -13.91
CA ASP A 135 -7.67 3.14 -14.64
C ASP A 135 -6.91 4.28 -15.32
N TYR A 136 -6.02 4.96 -14.59
CA TYR A 136 -5.23 6.06 -15.14
C TYR A 136 -4.39 5.65 -16.36
N ILE A 137 -3.67 4.52 -16.26
CA ILE A 137 -2.84 3.97 -17.35
C ILE A 137 -3.70 3.65 -18.58
N THR A 138 -4.89 3.10 -18.35
CA THR A 138 -5.83 2.71 -19.41
C THR A 138 -6.40 3.94 -20.11
N GLU A 139 -6.86 4.93 -19.34
CA GLU A 139 -7.44 6.17 -19.86
C GLU A 139 -6.44 7.04 -20.63
N HIS A 140 -5.17 7.04 -20.22
CA HIS A 140 -4.12 7.85 -20.83
C HIS A 140 -3.29 7.09 -21.88
N HIS A 141 -3.67 5.86 -22.22
CA HIS A 141 -2.98 5.00 -23.20
C HIS A 141 -1.47 4.90 -22.94
N ILE A 142 -1.08 4.79 -21.68
CA ILE A 142 0.33 4.68 -21.30
C ILE A 142 0.80 3.25 -21.61
N CYS A 143 1.76 3.12 -22.53
CA CYS A 143 2.32 1.84 -22.93
C CYS A 143 3.52 1.45 -22.07
N ASN A 144 3.81 0.16 -22.02
CA ASN A 144 5.04 -0.34 -21.41
C ASN A 144 6.25 0.13 -22.22
N PRO A 145 7.22 0.86 -21.64
CA PRO A 145 8.40 1.33 -22.37
C PRO A 145 9.34 0.21 -22.84
N SER A 146 9.10 -1.03 -22.44
CA SER A 146 9.89 -2.22 -22.82
C SER A 146 9.25 -3.07 -23.93
N SER A 147 8.12 -2.65 -24.50
CA SER A 147 7.45 -3.30 -25.65
C SER A 147 7.73 -2.60 -26.97
#